data_AF-A0A662SQG4-F1
#
_entry.id   AF-A0A662SQG4-F1
#
_cell.length_a   1.000
_cell.length_b   1.000
_cell.length_c   1.000
_cell.angle_alpha   90.00
_cell.angle_beta   90.00
_cell.angle_gamma   90.00
#
_symmetry.space_group_name_H-M   'P 1'
#
loop_
_entity.id
_entity.type
_entity.pdbx_description
1 polymer ?
#
loop_
_entity_poly.entity_id
_entity_poly.type
_entity_poly.pdbx_seq_one_letter_code
_entity_poly.pdbx_strand_id
1 'polypeptide(L)'
;MKKRKRWWRVSSEPSDDITVQVTRRGENEVEIRIRGETYTIIDPLVSMLHRMGVEFAGYDVPHPLVEESVLFVRTREGDPVEVVREAIVRLEEEYRELSESLKRELKRISR
;
A
#
# COMPACT_ATOMS: atom_id res chain seq x y z
N MET A 1 -25.02 11.09 27.07
CA MET A 1 -23.66 10.87 27.63
C MET A 1 -22.65 10.78 26.49
N LYS A 2 -21.82 11.82 26.27
CA LYS A 2 -20.74 11.80 25.27
C LYS A 2 -19.54 11.03 25.84
N LYS A 3 -19.23 9.84 25.28
CA LYS A 3 -18.05 9.07 25.69
C LYS A 3 -16.78 9.81 25.24
N ARG A 4 -16.05 10.39 26.20
CA ARG A 4 -14.73 10.99 25.97
C ARG A 4 -13.77 9.86 25.56
N LYS A 5 -13.24 9.90 24.33
CA LYS A 5 -12.12 9.04 23.93
C LYS A 5 -10.90 9.41 24.78
N ARG A 6 -10.28 8.39 25.36
CA ARG A 6 -9.26 8.47 26.40
C ARG A 6 -7.91 8.20 25.73
N TRP A 7 -7.09 9.24 25.60
CA TRP A 7 -5.93 9.31 24.69
C TRP A 7 -4.67 8.53 25.13
N TRP A 8 -4.76 7.68 26.16
CA TRP A 8 -3.59 7.01 26.77
C TRP A 8 -3.78 5.51 27.01
N ARG A 9 -4.74 4.88 26.33
CA ARG A 9 -4.77 3.40 26.28
C ARG A 9 -4.03 2.98 25.02
N VAL A 10 -2.70 2.83 25.13
CA VAL A 10 -1.93 2.06 24.15
C VAL A 10 -2.48 0.64 24.25
N SER A 11 -3.24 0.21 23.24
CA SER A 11 -3.69 -1.18 23.18
C SER A 11 -2.45 -2.03 22.98
N SER A 12 -2.26 -3.04 23.82
CA SER A 12 -1.23 -4.07 23.67
C SER A 12 -1.64 -5.13 22.63
N GLU A 13 -2.62 -4.84 21.79
CA GLU A 13 -2.97 -5.61 20.60
C GLU A 13 -2.26 -4.96 19.40
N PRO A 14 -1.64 -5.72 18.48
CA PRO A 14 -1.16 -5.14 17.23
C PRO A 14 -2.35 -4.44 16.59
N SER A 15 -2.26 -3.13 16.38
CA SER A 15 -3.34 -2.44 15.67
C SER A 15 -3.22 -2.85 14.20
N ASP A 16 -3.96 -3.88 13.81
CA ASP A 16 -4.12 -4.40 12.43
C ASP A 16 -4.75 -3.38 11.45
N ASP A 17 -4.78 -2.09 11.78
CA ASP A 17 -5.53 -1.08 11.03
C ASP A 17 -4.55 -0.22 10.22
N ILE A 18 -4.35 -0.59 8.95
CA ILE A 18 -3.59 0.23 8.01
C ILE A 18 -4.30 1.58 7.87
N THR A 19 -3.60 2.67 8.17
CA THR A 19 -4.14 4.02 7.99
C THR A 19 -3.37 4.79 6.94
N VAL A 20 -4.12 5.57 6.15
CA VAL A 20 -3.59 6.31 5.00
C VAL A 20 -3.90 7.78 5.15
N GLN A 21 -2.90 8.64 4.94
CA GLN A 21 -3.04 10.09 4.96
C GLN A 21 -2.28 10.72 3.80
N VAL A 22 -2.97 11.50 2.96
CA VAL A 22 -2.30 12.34 1.96
C VAL A 22 -1.60 13.50 2.68
N THR A 23 -0.27 13.58 2.57
CA THR A 23 0.55 14.62 3.22
C THR A 23 0.84 15.79 2.29
N ARG A 24 0.89 15.53 0.97
CA ARG A 24 1.05 16.55 -0.07
C ARG A 24 0.27 16.12 -1.31
N ARG A 25 -0.35 17.09 -1.98
CA ARG A 25 -1.06 16.88 -3.25
C ARG A 25 -0.74 18.01 -4.22
N GLY A 26 -0.23 17.66 -5.39
CA GLY A 26 -0.10 18.54 -6.54
C GLY A 26 -1.07 18.13 -7.66
N GLU A 27 -0.88 18.70 -8.84
CA GLU A 27 -1.67 18.35 -10.04
C GLU A 27 -1.40 16.90 -10.49
N ASN A 28 -0.11 16.55 -10.65
CA ASN A 28 0.34 15.24 -11.11
C ASN A 28 1.21 14.50 -10.08
N GLU A 29 1.27 14.97 -8.84
CA GLU A 29 2.06 14.35 -7.76
C GLU A 29 1.26 14.17 -6.47
N VAL A 30 1.55 13.09 -5.73
CA VAL A 30 0.98 12.84 -4.41
C VAL A 30 2.01 12.22 -3.48
N GLU A 31 1.95 12.63 -2.21
CA GLU A 31 2.64 11.98 -1.11
C GLU A 31 1.61 11.38 -0.15
N ILE A 32 1.78 10.11 0.17
CA ILE A 32 0.85 9.33 0.99
C ILE A 32 1.61 8.70 2.14
N ARG A 33 1.32 9.12 3.36
CA ARG A 33 1.77 8.46 4.58
C ARG A 33 0.89 7.26 4.87
N ILE A 34 1.51 6.11 5.08
CA ILE A 34 0.86 4.82 5.35
C ILE A 34 1.42 4.30 6.67
N ARG A 35 0.55 4.02 7.65
CA ARG A 35 0.94 3.40 8.93
C ARG A 35 0.42 1.98 9.00
N GLY A 36 1.17 1.12 9.69
CA GLY A 36 0.90 -0.32 9.80
C GLY A 36 1.61 -1.16 8.74
N GLU A 37 2.30 -0.53 7.77
CA GLU A 37 3.02 -1.22 6.70
C GLU A 37 4.25 -0.43 6.27
N THR A 38 5.30 -1.15 5.86
CA THR A 38 6.59 -0.57 5.44
C THR A 38 7.08 -1.11 4.10
N TYR A 39 7.26 -2.42 3.98
CA TYR A 39 7.88 -3.04 2.80
C TYR A 39 6.96 -4.04 2.10
N THR A 40 6.36 -4.97 2.85
CA THR A 40 5.63 -6.14 2.30
C THR A 40 4.55 -5.76 1.29
N ILE A 41 3.78 -4.69 1.56
CA ILE A 41 2.77 -4.18 0.63
C ILE A 41 3.31 -3.07 -0.27
N ILE A 42 4.23 -2.24 0.23
CA ILE A 42 4.68 -1.01 -0.44
C ILE A 42 5.61 -1.31 -1.62
N ASP A 43 6.55 -2.26 -1.46
CA ASP A 43 7.49 -2.64 -2.52
C ASP A 43 6.76 -3.16 -3.77
N PRO A 44 5.83 -4.14 -3.66
CA PRO A 44 5.09 -4.61 -4.83
C PRO A 44 4.19 -3.53 -5.44
N LEU A 45 3.62 -2.64 -4.63
CA LEU A 45 2.82 -1.52 -5.12
C LEU A 45 3.66 -0.55 -5.98
N VAL A 46 4.86 -0.19 -5.54
CA VAL A 46 5.78 0.64 -6.32
C VAL A 46 6.20 -0.05 -7.61
N SER A 47 6.50 -1.36 -7.55
CA SER A 47 6.81 -2.16 -8.75
C SER A 47 5.65 -2.19 -9.75
N MET A 48 4.40 -2.32 -9.27
CA MET A 48 3.20 -2.25 -10.12
C MET A 48 3.04 -0.86 -10.74
N LEU A 49 3.23 0.21 -9.95
CA LEU A 49 3.20 1.59 -10.46
C LEU A 49 4.24 1.82 -11.56
N HIS A 50 5.46 1.30 -11.42
CA HIS A 50 6.47 1.34 -12.49
C HIS A 50 5.99 0.62 -13.76
N ARG A 51 5.39 -0.57 -13.63
CA ARG A 51 4.81 -1.33 -14.76
C ARG A 51 3.64 -0.59 -15.43
N MET A 52 2.91 0.24 -14.69
CA MET A 52 1.87 1.11 -15.23
C MET A 52 2.41 2.33 -15.97
N GLY A 53 3.72 2.57 -15.93
CA GLY A 53 4.33 3.67 -16.68
C GLY A 53 4.09 5.04 -16.07
N VAL A 54 4.03 5.13 -14.74
CA VAL A 54 4.09 6.44 -14.06
C VAL A 54 5.41 7.15 -14.36
N GLU A 55 5.46 8.46 -14.11
CA GLU A 55 6.72 9.21 -14.29
C GLU A 55 7.71 8.90 -13.15
N PHE A 56 7.20 8.77 -11.93
CA PHE A 56 7.97 8.39 -10.75
C PHE A 56 7.09 7.63 -9.75
N ALA A 57 7.65 6.60 -9.14
CA ALA A 57 7.13 6.01 -7.91
C ALA A 57 8.29 5.55 -7.02
N GLY A 58 8.17 5.79 -5.73
CA GLY A 58 9.13 5.37 -4.72
C GLY A 58 8.55 5.55 -3.33
N TYR A 59 9.24 5.08 -2.30
CA TYR A 59 8.84 5.28 -0.92
C TYR A 59 10.05 5.49 -0.01
N ASP A 60 9.78 6.00 1.17
CA ASP A 60 10.75 6.10 2.27
C ASP A 60 10.16 5.44 3.54
N VAL A 61 11.03 4.94 4.40
CA VAL A 61 10.68 4.46 5.76
C VAL A 61 11.43 5.36 6.74
N PRO A 62 10.80 6.46 7.19
CA PRO A 62 11.50 7.54 7.87
C PRO A 62 12.17 7.11 9.18
N HIS A 63 11.65 6.07 9.83
CA HIS A 63 12.20 5.56 11.08
C HIS A 63 12.02 4.02 11.19
N PRO A 64 13.09 3.23 11.38
CA PRO A 64 13.02 1.77 11.33
C PRO A 64 12.23 1.12 12.48
N LEU A 65 12.07 1.82 13.61
CA LEU A 65 11.28 1.35 14.76
C LEU A 65 9.79 1.74 14.70
N VAL A 66 9.34 2.37 13.61
CA VAL A 66 7.93 2.74 13.42
C VAL A 66 7.45 2.08 12.14
N GLU A 67 6.33 1.37 12.20
CA GLU A 67 5.68 0.80 11.03
C GLU A 67 4.96 1.91 10.25
N GLU A 68 5.73 2.75 9.58
CA GLU A 68 5.26 3.85 8.75
C GLU A 68 6.12 3.94 7.48
N SER A 69 5.45 4.11 6.34
CA SER A 69 6.07 4.41 5.06
C SER A 69 5.46 5.67 4.46
N VAL A 70 6.23 6.36 3.61
CA VAL A 70 5.77 7.50 2.83
C VAL A 70 5.93 7.14 1.36
N LEU A 71 4.81 6.96 0.67
CA LEU A 71 4.76 6.69 -0.77
C LEU A 71 4.74 8.01 -1.55
N PHE A 72 5.59 8.10 -2.57
CA PHE A 72 5.69 9.22 -3.49
C PHE A 72 5.32 8.75 -4.90
N VAL A 73 4.35 9.40 -5.55
CA VAL A 73 3.95 9.06 -6.92
C VAL A 73 3.82 10.33 -7.74
N ARG A 74 4.38 10.31 -8.96
CA ARG A 74 4.19 11.33 -9.99
C ARG A 74 3.73 10.69 -11.28
N THR A 75 2.61 11.15 -11.81
CA THR A 75 2.05 10.74 -13.11
C THR A 75 2.53 11.67 -14.21
N ARG A 76 2.53 11.21 -15.47
CA ARG A 76 2.76 12.09 -16.62
C ARG A 76 1.53 12.98 -16.86
N GLU A 77 0.36 12.37 -16.76
CA GLU A 77 -0.96 12.99 -16.88
C GLU A 77 -1.94 12.23 -15.98
N GLY A 78 -3.02 12.89 -15.56
CA GLY A 78 -4.08 12.27 -14.75
C GLY A 78 -3.82 12.27 -13.23
N ASP A 79 -4.88 12.02 -12.46
CA ASP A 79 -4.84 12.09 -10.99
C ASP A 79 -3.97 10.97 -10.40
N PRO A 80 -2.84 11.29 -9.73
CA PRO A 80 -1.95 10.28 -9.16
C PRO A 80 -2.61 9.41 -8.08
N VAL A 81 -3.65 9.91 -7.40
CA VAL A 81 -4.40 9.11 -6.42
C VAL A 81 -5.18 7.99 -7.09
N GLU A 82 -5.80 8.27 -8.24
CA GLU A 82 -6.55 7.26 -9.00
C GLU A 82 -5.61 6.23 -9.61
N VAL A 83 -4.43 6.63 -10.06
CA VAL A 83 -3.38 5.70 -10.52
C VAL A 83 -2.92 4.77 -9.41
N VAL A 84 -2.75 5.27 -8.18
CA VAL A 84 -2.44 4.40 -7.02
C VAL A 84 -3.57 3.41 -6.74
N ARG A 85 -4.83 3.84 -6.83
CA ARG A 85 -5.98 2.93 -6.67
C ARG A 85 -6.00 1.84 -7.72
N GLU A 86 -5.77 2.19 -8.98
CA GLU A 86 -5.72 1.22 -10.08
C GLU A 86 -4.56 0.23 -9.90
N ALA A 87 -3.39 0.70 -9.45
CA ALA A 87 -2.25 -0.18 -9.15
C ALA A 87 -2.59 -1.23 -8.08
N ILE A 88 -3.33 -0.85 -7.04
CA ILE A 88 -3.79 -1.79 -6.00
C ILE A 88 -4.71 -2.85 -6.60
N VAL A 89 -5.67 -2.46 -7.45
CA VAL A 89 -6.61 -3.41 -8.09
C VAL A 89 -5.85 -4.41 -8.96
N ARG A 90 -4.92 -3.93 -9.80
CA ARG A 90 -4.09 -4.80 -10.66
C ARG A 90 -3.22 -5.76 -9.85
N LEU A 91 -2.66 -5.29 -8.74
CA LEU A 91 -1.84 -6.11 -7.86
C LEU A 91 -2.68 -7.20 -7.17
N GLU A 92 -3.91 -6.87 -6.76
CA GLU A 92 -4.85 -7.83 -6.17
C GLU A 92 -5.24 -8.93 -7.17
N GLU A 93 -5.47 -8.56 -8.43
CA GLU A 93 -5.73 -9.50 -9.53
C GLU A 93 -4.55 -10.42 -9.78
N GLU A 94 -3.33 -9.88 -9.89
CA GLU A 94 -2.11 -10.65 -10.11
C GLU A 94 -1.87 -11.68 -9.00
N TYR A 95 -2.06 -11.28 -7.73
CA TYR A 95 -1.94 -12.22 -6.61
C TYR A 95 -3.04 -13.26 -6.56
N ARG A 96 -4.26 -12.95 -7.00
CA ARG A 96 -5.33 -13.93 -7.13
C ARG A 96 -4.96 -15.00 -8.16
N GLU A 97 -4.51 -14.58 -9.34
CA GLU A 97 -4.07 -15.49 -10.40
C GLU A 97 -2.88 -16.36 -9.97
N LEU A 98 -1.90 -15.77 -9.30
CA LEU A 98 -0.76 -16.49 -8.71
C LEU A 98 -1.23 -17.54 -7.69
N SER A 99 -2.10 -17.14 -6.75
CA SER A 99 -2.61 -18.06 -5.72
C SER A 99 -3.34 -19.25 -6.32
N GLU A 100 -4.20 -18.99 -7.30
CA GLU A 100 -4.98 -20.04 -7.96
C GLU A 100 -4.11 -20.98 -8.79
N SER A 101 -3.18 -20.44 -9.58
CA SER A 101 -2.28 -21.25 -10.41
C SER A 101 -1.41 -22.17 -9.56
N LEU A 102 -0.84 -21.65 -8.46
CA LEU A 102 -0.04 -22.43 -7.53
C LEU A 102 -0.85 -23.54 -6.85
N LYS A 103 -2.07 -23.23 -6.38
CA LYS A 103 -2.98 -24.24 -5.78
C LYS A 103 -3.35 -25.35 -6.77
N ARG A 104 -3.56 -25.02 -8.05
CA ARG A 104 -3.86 -26.01 -9.10
C ARG A 104 -2.69 -26.99 -9.28
N GLU A 105 -1.45 -26.48 -9.35
CA GLU A 105 -0.26 -27.31 -9.52
C GLU A 105 0.03 -28.20 -8.30
N LEU A 106 -0.13 -27.68 -7.08
CA LEU A 106 0.07 -28.47 -5.87
C LEU A 106 -0.92 -29.65 -5.77
N LYS A 107 -2.18 -29.46 -6.18
CA LYS A 107 -3.19 -30.54 -6.27
C LYS A 107 -2.82 -31.62 -7.29
N ARG A 108 -2.09 -31.27 -8.35
CA ARG A 108 -1.62 -32.20 -9.38
C ARG A 108 -0.49 -33.09 -8.87
N ILE A 109 0.40 -32.54 -8.04
CA ILE A 109 1.54 -33.25 -7.44
C ILE A 109 1.09 -34.17 -6.29
N SER A 110 0.09 -33.77 -5.52
CA SER A 110 -0.40 -34.54 -4.37
C SER A 110 -1.30 -35.74 -4.74
N ARG A 111 -1.34 -36.12 -6.02
CA ARG A 111 -2.21 -37.18 -6.56
C ARG A 111 -1.36 -38.33 -7.09
#